data_AF-A0A7J2NGT0-F1
#
_entry.id   AF-A0A7J2NGT0-F1
#
_cell.length_a   1.000
_cell.length_b   1.000
_cell.length_c   1.000
_cell.angle_alpha   90.00
_cell.angle_beta   90.00
_cell.angle_gamma   90.00
#
_symmetry.space_group_name_H-M   'P 1'
#
loop_
_entity.id
_entity.type
_entity.pdbx_description
1 polymer ?
#
loop_
_entity_poly.entity_id
_entity_poly.type
_entity_poly.pdbx_seq_one_letter_code
_entity_poly.pdbx_strand_id
1 'polypeptide(L)'
;MNHAVADLMERQGLQASTDLRETANALLSLLRARMSQLLADIGSVSIAFSGGVDSTLLTAIASEFCDIEAVTVGVEGCADFANAERASAEFGIELKKIVLSENGVLKAASRITEIAGTADRHFISFELPSFIVLESVDGNLLITGQGADELFGGYAKYLDKPISEFEHIRMLDIERLVNETVPLESRIAENIGKTIERPYLFEAIFRLAINIPIEIVYPTNGIRKRVIREALLSLGLSELLANTEKKAAQYGSGVDRILKKANKEERKPDIR
;
A
#
# COMPACT_ATOMS: atom_id res chain seq x y z
N MET A 1 -20.13 19.10 -2.51
CA MET A 1 -19.00 18.26 -2.99
C MET A 1 -19.52 17.25 -4.03
N ASN A 2 -20.27 17.71 -5.06
CA ASN A 2 -21.28 16.84 -5.67
C ASN A 2 -21.65 17.12 -7.14
N HIS A 3 -20.72 17.60 -7.98
CA HIS A 3 -21.02 17.69 -9.43
C HIS A 3 -19.81 17.38 -10.32
N ALA A 4 -18.61 17.85 -9.98
CA ALA A 4 -17.44 17.67 -10.85
C ALA A 4 -17.01 16.20 -11.05
N VAL A 5 -17.18 15.35 -10.04
CA VAL A 5 -16.82 13.91 -10.12
C VAL A 5 -17.92 13.10 -10.80
N ALA A 6 -19.20 13.42 -10.56
CA ALA A 6 -20.32 12.82 -11.27
C ALA A 6 -20.25 13.14 -12.77
N ASP A 7 -19.95 14.41 -13.11
CA ASP A 7 -19.66 14.84 -14.49
C ASP A 7 -18.47 14.07 -15.08
N LEU A 8 -17.42 13.79 -14.31
CA LEU A 8 -16.27 13.01 -14.81
C LEU A 8 -16.66 11.55 -15.10
N MET A 9 -17.47 10.94 -14.22
CA MET A 9 -17.96 9.57 -14.41
C MET A 9 -18.95 9.47 -15.58
N GLU A 10 -19.84 10.45 -15.76
CA GLU A 10 -20.78 10.53 -16.89
C GLU A 10 -20.07 10.85 -18.21
N ARG A 11 -19.12 11.78 -18.22
CA ARG A 11 -18.33 12.12 -19.43
C ARG A 11 -17.43 10.98 -19.90
N GLN A 12 -17.06 10.06 -19.01
CA GLN A 12 -16.28 8.87 -19.34
C GLN A 12 -17.12 7.60 -19.55
N GLY A 13 -18.45 7.67 -19.45
CA GLY A 13 -19.33 6.52 -19.69
C GLY A 13 -19.12 5.35 -18.72
N LEU A 14 -18.62 5.61 -17.51
CA LEU A 14 -18.31 4.58 -16.52
C LEU A 14 -19.59 4.07 -15.84
N GLN A 15 -20.32 3.17 -16.50
CA GLN A 15 -21.19 2.22 -15.79
C GLN A 15 -20.31 1.28 -14.96
N ALA A 16 -20.84 0.76 -13.85
CA ALA A 16 -20.19 -0.33 -13.11
C ALA A 16 -20.03 -1.52 -14.06
N SER A 17 -18.84 -1.65 -14.64
CA SER A 17 -18.55 -2.71 -15.59
C SER A 17 -18.54 -4.06 -14.86
N THR A 18 -19.13 -5.07 -15.48
CA THR A 18 -19.03 -6.46 -15.04
C THR A 18 -17.73 -7.12 -15.54
N ASP A 19 -16.92 -6.40 -16.31
CA ASP A 19 -15.67 -6.87 -16.89
C ASP A 19 -14.45 -6.43 -16.08
N LEU A 20 -13.54 -7.38 -15.83
CA LEU A 20 -12.33 -7.17 -15.05
C LEU A 20 -11.38 -6.17 -15.72
N ARG A 21 -11.25 -6.25 -17.05
CA ARG A 21 -10.32 -5.41 -17.82
C ARG A 21 -10.84 -3.99 -17.95
N GLU A 22 -12.13 -3.80 -18.18
CA GLU A 22 -12.76 -2.48 -18.15
C GLU A 22 -12.60 -1.82 -16.78
N THR A 23 -12.84 -2.57 -15.70
CA THR A 23 -12.64 -2.10 -14.32
C THR A 23 -11.17 -1.72 -14.06
N ALA A 24 -10.23 -2.53 -14.54
CA ALA A 24 -8.80 -2.23 -14.44
C ALA A 24 -8.41 -0.97 -15.22
N ASN A 25 -8.94 -0.77 -16.43
CA ASN A 25 -8.68 0.41 -17.25
C ASN A 25 -9.29 1.68 -16.63
N ALA A 26 -10.45 1.55 -15.98
CA ALA A 26 -11.04 2.63 -15.20
C ALA A 26 -10.14 3.03 -14.01
N LEU A 27 -9.64 2.04 -13.26
CA LEU A 27 -8.69 2.26 -12.18
C LEU A 27 -7.41 2.98 -12.68
N LEU A 28 -6.84 2.51 -13.80
CA LEU A 28 -5.66 3.15 -14.42
C LEU A 28 -5.92 4.62 -14.76
N SER A 29 -7.07 4.91 -15.38
CA SER A 29 -7.43 6.27 -15.80
C SER A 29 -7.57 7.20 -14.60
N LEU A 30 -8.22 6.73 -13.53
CA LEU A 30 -8.40 7.50 -12.29
C LEU A 30 -7.07 7.69 -11.54
N LEU A 31 -6.21 6.67 -11.48
CA LEU A 31 -4.89 6.78 -10.86
C LEU A 31 -3.99 7.75 -11.63
N ARG A 32 -3.96 7.68 -12.96
CA ARG A 32 -3.24 8.66 -13.80
C ARG A 32 -3.73 10.08 -13.55
N ALA A 33 -5.04 10.29 -13.54
CA ALA A 33 -5.61 11.61 -13.26
C ALA A 33 -5.22 12.12 -11.87
N ARG A 34 -5.27 11.27 -10.84
CA ARG A 34 -4.86 11.64 -9.49
C ARG A 34 -3.36 11.93 -9.41
N MET A 35 -2.52 11.10 -10.01
CA MET A 35 -1.07 11.27 -10.01
C MET A 35 -0.65 12.53 -10.77
N SER A 36 -1.25 12.80 -11.93
CA SER A 36 -1.01 14.02 -12.69
C SER A 36 -1.30 15.29 -11.88
N GLN A 37 -2.39 15.29 -11.10
CA GLN A 37 -2.72 16.42 -10.21
C GLN A 37 -1.79 16.51 -9.01
N LEU A 38 -1.47 15.37 -8.38
CA LEU A 38 -0.65 15.32 -7.17
C LEU A 38 0.81 15.68 -7.45
N LEU A 39 1.32 15.27 -8.61
CA LEU A 39 2.72 15.40 -9.01
C LEU A 39 2.96 16.60 -9.92
N ALA A 40 1.95 17.46 -10.11
CA ALA A 40 2.11 18.72 -10.83
C ALA A 40 3.21 19.54 -10.15
N ASP A 41 4.20 19.99 -10.94
CA ASP A 41 5.35 20.77 -10.48
C ASP A 41 6.27 20.07 -9.46
N ILE A 42 6.14 18.75 -9.29
CA ILE A 42 7.05 17.95 -8.46
C ILE A 42 8.12 17.31 -9.36
N GLY A 43 9.38 17.71 -9.18
CA GLY A 43 10.50 17.14 -9.94
C GLY A 43 10.81 15.68 -9.58
N SER A 44 10.71 15.33 -8.30
CA SER A 44 10.87 13.96 -7.82
C SER A 44 10.00 13.67 -6.60
N VAL A 45 9.51 12.42 -6.50
CA VAL A 45 8.67 11.96 -5.39
C VAL A 45 9.17 10.63 -4.81
N SER A 46 9.06 10.48 -3.49
CA SER A 46 9.36 9.24 -2.80
C SER A 46 8.14 8.32 -2.79
N ILE A 47 8.34 7.05 -3.13
CA ILE A 47 7.30 6.02 -3.07
C ILE A 47 7.74 4.87 -2.16
N ALA A 48 6.88 4.50 -1.21
CA ALA A 48 7.08 3.30 -0.41
C ALA A 48 6.94 2.06 -1.30
N PHE A 49 8.07 1.49 -1.69
CA PHE A 49 8.19 0.52 -2.75
C PHE A 49 8.59 -0.85 -2.23
N SER A 50 7.61 -1.73 -2.07
CA SER A 50 7.85 -3.05 -1.50
C SER A 50 7.94 -4.18 -2.54
N GLY A 51 7.90 -3.82 -3.83
CA GLY A 51 7.83 -4.76 -4.95
C GLY A 51 6.52 -5.55 -5.05
N GLY A 52 5.49 -5.15 -4.29
CA GLY A 52 4.13 -5.68 -4.44
C GLY A 52 3.39 -5.01 -5.59
N VAL A 53 2.29 -5.63 -6.04
CA VAL A 53 1.50 -5.13 -7.18
C VAL A 53 1.00 -3.70 -6.99
N ASP A 54 0.69 -3.29 -5.75
CA ASP A 54 0.12 -1.96 -5.47
C ASP A 54 1.15 -0.86 -5.67
N SER A 55 2.31 -0.98 -5.02
CA SER A 55 3.40 0.01 -5.13
C SER A 55 4.01 -0.02 -6.53
N THR A 56 4.02 -1.18 -7.19
CA THR A 56 4.44 -1.34 -8.59
C THR A 56 3.53 -0.54 -9.52
N LEU A 57 2.21 -0.65 -9.35
CA LEU A 57 1.26 0.10 -10.17
C LEU A 57 1.40 1.62 -9.96
N LEU A 58 1.52 2.06 -8.70
CA LEU A 58 1.71 3.48 -8.39
C LEU A 58 3.03 4.01 -8.96
N THR A 59 4.11 3.22 -8.88
CA THR A 59 5.44 3.59 -9.42
C THR A 59 5.40 3.71 -10.95
N ALA A 60 4.79 2.73 -11.63
CA ALA A 60 4.63 2.76 -13.08
C ALA A 60 3.92 4.02 -13.56
N ILE A 61 2.82 4.39 -12.89
CA ILE A 61 2.02 5.57 -13.23
C ILE A 61 2.76 6.87 -12.85
N ALA A 62 3.35 6.95 -11.66
CA ALA A 62 4.05 8.15 -11.22
C ALA A 62 5.26 8.49 -12.10
N SER A 63 5.93 7.47 -12.64
CA SER A 63 7.07 7.63 -13.57
C SER A 63 6.68 8.30 -14.90
N GLU A 64 5.38 8.38 -15.21
CA GLU A 64 4.90 9.16 -16.37
C GLU A 64 4.98 10.67 -16.13
N PHE A 65 5.14 11.12 -14.88
CA PHE A 65 5.02 12.54 -14.48
C PHE A 65 6.28 13.13 -13.85
N CYS A 66 7.06 12.35 -13.09
CA CYS A 66 8.27 12.84 -12.42
C CYS A 66 9.28 11.72 -12.10
N ASP A 67 10.45 12.12 -11.60
CA ASP A 67 11.49 11.17 -11.17
C ASP A 67 11.08 10.44 -9.88
N ILE A 68 11.31 9.13 -9.82
CA ILE A 68 10.89 8.31 -8.68
C ILE A 68 12.06 7.97 -7.76
N GLU A 69 11.96 8.34 -6.48
CA GLU A 69 12.76 7.75 -5.41
C GLU A 69 12.00 6.54 -4.85
N ALA A 70 12.28 5.34 -5.37
CA ALA A 70 11.67 4.10 -4.88
C ALA A 70 12.39 3.66 -3.59
N VAL A 71 11.66 3.61 -2.47
CA VAL A 71 12.27 3.32 -1.16
C VAL A 71 11.65 2.08 -0.52
N THR A 72 12.49 1.15 -0.13
CA THR A 72 12.09 -0.07 0.57
C THR A 72 12.80 -0.19 1.91
N VAL A 73 12.19 -0.89 2.86
CA VAL A 73 12.73 -1.05 4.21
C VAL A 73 12.59 -2.49 4.68
N GLY A 74 13.60 -2.96 5.42
CA GLY A 74 13.53 -4.25 6.08
C GLY A 74 14.82 -4.61 6.77
N VAL A 75 14.81 -5.77 7.41
CA VAL A 75 16.02 -6.38 7.96
C VAL A 75 16.83 -7.04 6.86
N GLU A 76 18.12 -7.28 7.12
CA GLU A 76 19.02 -7.97 6.19
C GLU A 76 18.40 -9.27 5.63
N GLY A 77 18.46 -9.44 4.31
CA GLY A 77 17.92 -10.60 3.60
C GLY A 77 16.39 -10.75 3.62
N CYS A 78 15.62 -9.69 3.88
CA CYS A 78 14.16 -9.76 3.87
C CYS A 78 13.57 -10.00 2.44
N ALA A 79 12.35 -10.52 2.38
CA ALA A 79 11.68 -10.84 1.12
C ALA A 79 11.32 -9.57 0.31
N ASP A 80 11.03 -8.47 1.01
CA ASP A 80 10.66 -7.20 0.36
C ASP A 80 11.82 -6.62 -0.45
N PHE A 81 13.07 -6.81 -0.03
CA PHE A 81 14.24 -6.40 -0.84
C PHE A 81 14.31 -7.14 -2.16
N ALA A 82 14.21 -8.48 -2.14
CA ALA A 82 14.29 -9.27 -3.37
C ALA A 82 13.14 -8.96 -4.35
N ASN A 83 11.94 -8.67 -3.82
CA ASN A 83 10.79 -8.28 -4.65
C ASN A 83 10.94 -6.87 -5.21
N ALA A 84 11.37 -5.92 -4.37
CA ALA A 84 11.60 -4.55 -4.80
C ALA A 84 12.73 -4.46 -5.85
N GLU A 85 13.83 -5.19 -5.68
CA GLU A 85 14.93 -5.22 -6.67
C GLU A 85 14.47 -5.76 -8.02
N ARG A 86 13.66 -6.83 -8.03
CA ARG A 86 13.10 -7.39 -9.27
C ARG A 86 12.21 -6.37 -9.97
N ALA A 87 11.30 -5.75 -9.21
CA ALA A 87 10.36 -4.79 -9.77
C ALA A 87 11.08 -3.53 -10.26
N SER A 88 12.01 -2.97 -9.48
CA SER A 88 12.74 -1.75 -9.85
C SER A 88 13.62 -1.96 -11.08
N ALA A 89 14.21 -3.15 -11.24
CA ALA A 89 15.00 -3.50 -12.42
C ALA A 89 14.18 -3.49 -13.72
N GLU A 90 12.89 -3.86 -13.67
CA GLU A 90 12.02 -3.83 -14.84
C GLU A 90 11.68 -2.39 -15.27
N PHE A 91 11.57 -1.45 -14.32
CA PHE A 91 11.36 -0.03 -14.61
C PHE A 91 12.65 0.75 -14.89
N GLY A 92 13.81 0.17 -14.62
CA GLY A 92 15.08 0.91 -14.63
C GLY A 92 15.16 2.02 -13.58
N ILE A 93 14.44 1.86 -12.45
CA ILE A 93 14.40 2.84 -11.35
C ILE A 93 15.43 2.44 -10.28
N GLU A 94 16.14 3.43 -9.74
CA GLU A 94 17.06 3.22 -8.62
C GLU A 94 16.27 2.90 -7.33
N LEU A 95 16.63 1.79 -6.68
CA LEU A 95 16.01 1.37 -5.42
C LEU A 95 16.87 1.75 -4.23
N LYS A 96 16.33 2.60 -3.35
CA LYS A 96 16.91 2.90 -2.04
C LYS A 96 16.46 1.87 -1.01
N LYS A 97 17.39 1.07 -0.50
CA LYS A 97 17.14 0.07 0.55
C LYS A 97 17.55 0.58 1.92
N ILE A 98 16.60 0.67 2.84
CA ILE A 98 16.85 0.97 4.25
C ILE A 98 17.01 -0.36 5.00
N VAL A 99 18.25 -0.74 5.28
CA VAL A 99 18.57 -1.95 6.03
C VAL A 99 18.55 -1.67 7.52
N LEU A 100 17.66 -2.34 8.25
CA LEU A 100 17.47 -2.15 9.68
C LEU A 100 18.22 -3.19 10.50
N SER A 101 18.92 -2.70 11.53
CA SER A 101 19.35 -3.53 12.66
C SER A 101 18.19 -3.80 13.62
N GLU A 102 18.30 -4.83 14.47
CA GLU A 102 17.28 -5.10 15.50
C GLU A 102 17.02 -3.86 16.37
N ASN A 103 18.07 -3.16 16.80
CA ASN A 103 17.96 -1.93 17.57
C ASN A 103 17.28 -0.79 16.78
N GLY A 104 17.53 -0.70 15.48
CA GLY A 104 16.85 0.26 14.60
C GLY A 104 15.33 0.03 14.57
N VAL A 105 14.89 -1.22 14.45
CA VAL A 105 13.47 -1.60 14.52
C VAL A 105 12.86 -1.20 15.86
N LEU A 106 13.54 -1.51 16.97
CA LEU A 106 13.02 -1.22 18.32
C LEU A 106 12.93 0.28 18.60
N LYS A 107 13.92 1.07 18.18
CA LYS A 107 13.89 2.54 18.31
C LYS A 107 12.74 3.14 17.51
N ALA A 108 12.58 2.73 16.26
CA ALA A 108 11.48 3.21 15.42
C ALA A 108 10.11 2.80 16.01
N ALA A 109 9.99 1.57 16.52
CA ALA A 109 8.78 1.08 17.19
C ALA A 109 8.44 1.87 18.45
N SER A 110 9.44 2.22 19.27
CA SER A 110 9.26 3.08 20.43
C SER A 110 8.75 4.46 20.03
N ARG A 111 9.30 5.04 18.95
CA ARG A 111 8.93 6.39 18.54
C ARG A 111 7.53 6.46 17.92
N ILE A 112 7.17 5.52 17.05
CA ILE A 112 5.80 5.47 16.51
C ILE A 112 4.78 5.18 17.61
N THR A 113 5.12 4.39 18.64
CA THR A 113 4.26 4.17 19.82
C THR A 113 3.97 5.47 20.55
N GLU A 114 4.99 6.31 20.77
CA GLU A 114 4.86 7.62 21.41
C GLU A 114 3.97 8.56 20.59
N ILE A 115 4.21 8.66 19.29
CA ILE A 115 3.45 9.55 18.39
C ILE A 115 2.00 9.07 18.24
N ALA A 116 1.80 7.75 18.09
CA ALA A 116 0.48 7.17 17.89
C ALA A 116 -0.37 7.12 19.17
N GLY A 117 0.27 7.21 20.35
CA GLY A 117 -0.41 7.10 21.64
C GLY A 117 -0.99 5.70 21.91
N THR A 118 -0.49 4.67 21.23
CA THR A 118 -0.93 3.28 21.40
C THR A 118 0.24 2.33 21.35
N ALA A 119 0.24 1.32 22.23
CA ALA A 119 1.19 0.23 22.24
C ALA A 119 0.61 -1.05 21.60
N ASP A 120 -0.47 -0.94 20.82
CA ASP A 120 -1.03 -2.10 20.12
C ASP A 120 0.00 -2.67 19.14
N ARG A 121 0.48 -3.88 19.45
CA ARG A 121 1.56 -4.53 18.70
C ARG A 121 1.18 -4.74 17.23
N HIS A 122 -0.07 -5.06 16.93
CA HIS A 122 -0.48 -5.34 15.56
C HIS A 122 -0.41 -4.07 14.73
N PHE A 123 -0.98 -2.98 15.24
CA PHE A 123 -0.92 -1.65 14.67
C PHE A 123 0.54 -1.19 14.46
N ILE A 124 1.34 -1.21 15.53
CA ILE A 124 2.74 -0.75 15.46
C ILE A 124 3.52 -1.56 14.44
N SER A 125 3.37 -2.89 14.44
CA SER A 125 4.03 -3.75 13.46
C SER A 125 3.60 -3.42 12.02
N PHE A 126 2.31 -3.17 11.80
CA PHE A 126 1.74 -2.85 10.49
C PHE A 126 2.23 -1.51 9.93
N GLU A 127 2.26 -0.46 10.74
CA GLU A 127 2.66 0.89 10.31
C GLU A 127 4.17 1.12 10.23
N LEU A 128 4.94 0.35 11.01
CA LEU A 128 6.37 0.58 11.19
C LEU A 128 7.17 0.65 9.88
N PRO A 129 6.94 -0.21 8.86
CA PRO A 129 7.64 -0.09 7.58
C PRO A 129 7.39 1.26 6.90
N SER A 130 6.13 1.69 6.77
CA SER A 130 5.77 2.96 6.13
C SER A 130 6.32 4.16 6.90
N PHE A 131 6.25 4.11 8.23
CA PHE A 131 6.81 5.13 9.10
C PHE A 131 8.32 5.29 8.90
N ILE A 132 9.09 4.19 8.91
CA ILE A 132 10.54 4.26 8.73
C ILE A 132 10.91 4.80 7.35
N VAL A 133 10.17 4.42 6.31
CA VAL A 133 10.37 5.00 4.97
C VAL A 133 10.11 6.50 4.99
N LEU A 134 8.98 6.94 5.56
CA LEU A 134 8.61 8.35 5.65
C LEU A 134 9.67 9.20 6.37
N GLU A 135 10.29 8.64 7.39
CA GLU A 135 11.37 9.29 8.11
C GLU A 135 12.69 9.40 7.34
N SER A 136 12.95 8.44 6.48
CA SER A 136 14.26 8.26 5.83
C SER A 136 14.36 8.95 4.47
N VAL A 137 13.24 9.48 3.97
CA VAL A 137 13.18 10.25 2.73
C VAL A 137 13.48 11.72 3.01
N ASP A 138 14.25 12.34 2.12
CA ASP A 138 14.59 13.76 2.25
C ASP A 138 13.37 14.64 1.90
N GLY A 139 12.59 14.22 0.89
CA GLY A 139 11.37 14.88 0.45
C GLY A 139 10.27 14.90 1.53
N ASN A 140 9.36 15.87 1.43
CA ASN A 140 8.26 16.00 2.40
C ASN A 140 7.08 15.08 2.09
N LEU A 141 7.00 14.55 0.87
CA LEU A 141 5.88 13.76 0.38
C LEU A 141 6.28 12.30 0.18
N LEU A 142 5.53 11.38 0.79
CA LEU A 142 5.61 9.94 0.53
C LEU A 142 4.29 9.45 -0.07
N ILE A 143 4.36 8.72 -1.18
CA ILE A 143 3.22 7.97 -1.72
C ILE A 143 3.25 6.54 -1.19
N THR A 144 2.11 6.05 -0.70
CA THR A 144 1.95 4.66 -0.24
C THR A 144 0.83 3.95 -1.00
N GLY A 145 0.93 2.61 -1.06
CA GLY A 145 -0.11 1.73 -1.59
C GLY A 145 -1.29 1.51 -0.64
N GLN A 146 -1.46 2.37 0.37
CA GLN A 146 -2.41 2.16 1.44
C GLN A 146 -3.86 2.13 0.92
N GLY A 147 -4.65 1.19 1.46
CA GLY A 147 -6.03 0.95 1.05
C GLY A 147 -6.22 0.02 -0.14
N ALA A 148 -5.16 -0.34 -0.86
CA ALA A 148 -5.27 -1.27 -1.99
C ALA A 148 -5.78 -2.66 -1.57
N ASP A 149 -5.37 -3.14 -0.40
CA ASP A 149 -5.78 -4.45 0.12
C ASP A 149 -7.28 -4.49 0.47
N GLU A 150 -7.79 -3.48 1.16
CA GLU A 150 -9.19 -3.36 1.53
C GLU A 150 -10.08 -3.15 0.29
N LEU A 151 -9.68 -2.23 -0.59
CA LEU A 151 -10.50 -1.85 -1.73
C LEU A 151 -10.56 -2.95 -2.80
N PHE A 152 -9.46 -3.66 -3.04
CA PHE A 152 -9.33 -4.59 -4.17
C PHE A 152 -9.16 -6.06 -3.75
N GLY A 153 -9.56 -6.43 -2.52
CA GLY A 153 -9.59 -7.85 -2.11
C GLY A 153 -8.20 -8.45 -1.97
N GLY A 154 -7.34 -7.74 -1.24
CA GLY A 154 -5.92 -8.02 -1.18
C GLY A 154 -5.45 -8.82 0.02
N TYR A 155 -6.17 -8.90 1.13
CA TYR A 155 -5.67 -9.63 2.30
C TYR A 155 -5.73 -11.15 2.15
N ALA A 156 -4.73 -11.83 2.72
CA ALA A 156 -4.72 -13.30 2.76
C ALA A 156 -5.91 -13.89 3.53
N LYS A 157 -6.42 -13.17 4.54
CA LYS A 157 -7.62 -13.57 5.30
C LYS A 157 -8.89 -13.56 4.46
N TYR A 158 -8.88 -13.03 3.24
CA TYR A 158 -10.04 -13.04 2.34
C TYR A 158 -10.15 -14.33 1.52
N LEU A 159 -9.07 -15.11 1.46
CA LEU A 159 -9.04 -16.37 0.73
C LEU A 159 -10.02 -17.37 1.35
N ASP A 160 -10.61 -18.20 0.49
CA ASP A 160 -11.47 -19.35 0.84
C ASP A 160 -12.72 -19.00 1.67
N LYS A 161 -13.09 -17.72 1.74
CA LYS A 161 -14.32 -17.26 2.41
C LYS A 161 -15.50 -17.28 1.45
N PRO A 162 -16.72 -17.65 1.88
CA PRO A 162 -17.93 -17.39 1.10
C PRO A 162 -18.03 -15.92 0.70
N ILE A 163 -18.56 -15.62 -0.49
CA ILE A 163 -18.64 -14.24 -1.02
C ILE A 163 -19.28 -13.26 -0.03
N SER A 164 -20.38 -13.67 0.63
CA SER A 164 -21.06 -12.83 1.62
C SER A 164 -20.21 -12.54 2.86
N GLU A 165 -19.42 -13.51 3.31
CA GLU A 165 -18.50 -13.33 4.44
C GLU A 165 -17.30 -12.45 4.04
N PHE A 166 -16.76 -12.68 2.83
CA PHE A 166 -15.72 -11.83 2.26
C PHE A 166 -16.17 -10.37 2.20
N GLU A 167 -17.34 -10.11 1.63
CA GLU A 167 -17.89 -8.76 1.51
C GLU A 167 -18.05 -8.10 2.88
N HIS A 168 -18.63 -8.83 3.84
CA HIS A 168 -18.80 -8.32 5.21
C HIS A 168 -17.47 -7.94 5.87
N ILE A 169 -16.47 -8.83 5.84
CA ILE A 169 -15.16 -8.57 6.46
C ILE A 169 -14.43 -7.44 5.72
N ARG A 170 -14.52 -7.40 4.38
CA ARG A 170 -13.94 -6.32 3.58
C ARG A 170 -14.51 -4.97 3.98
N MET A 171 -15.83 -4.87 4.17
CA MET A 171 -16.47 -3.62 4.60
C MET A 171 -16.02 -3.20 6.01
N LEU A 172 -15.87 -4.14 6.95
CA LEU A 172 -15.33 -3.84 8.28
C LEU A 172 -13.87 -3.34 8.21
N ASP A 173 -13.06 -3.92 7.32
CA ASP A 173 -11.68 -3.47 7.13
C ASP A 173 -11.62 -2.08 6.48
N ILE A 174 -12.48 -1.78 5.49
CA ILE A 174 -12.62 -0.45 4.91
C ILE A 174 -13.02 0.58 5.98
N GLU A 175 -13.98 0.23 6.85
CA GLU A 175 -14.41 1.11 7.94
C GLU A 175 -13.26 1.42 8.89
N ARG A 176 -12.49 0.41 9.32
CA ARG A 176 -11.31 0.59 10.16
C ARG A 176 -10.23 1.43 9.46
N LEU A 177 -9.98 1.16 8.18
CA LEU A 177 -9.00 1.91 7.39
C LEU A 177 -9.33 3.41 7.40
N VAL A 178 -10.59 3.77 7.11
CA VAL A 178 -11.02 5.16 7.00
C VAL A 178 -11.12 5.85 8.36
N ASN A 179 -11.60 5.16 9.39
CA ASN A 179 -11.88 5.77 10.69
C ASN A 179 -10.70 5.72 11.68
N GLU A 180 -9.78 4.78 11.51
CA GLU A 180 -8.68 4.54 12.46
C GLU A 180 -7.32 4.72 11.80
N THR A 181 -7.02 3.93 10.76
CA THR A 181 -5.68 3.86 10.16
C THR A 181 -5.28 5.16 9.47
N VAL A 182 -6.09 5.66 8.53
CA VAL A 182 -5.77 6.86 7.74
C VAL A 182 -5.63 8.12 8.61
N PRO A 183 -6.54 8.42 9.55
CA PRO A 183 -6.37 9.57 10.45
C PRO A 183 -5.09 9.47 11.28
N LEU A 184 -4.75 8.27 11.75
CA LEU A 184 -3.59 8.07 12.59
C LEU A 184 -2.27 8.18 11.80
N GLU A 185 -2.17 7.56 10.63
CA GLU A 185 -1.02 7.74 9.73
C GLU A 185 -0.81 9.21 9.36
N SER A 186 -1.88 9.96 9.09
CA SER A 186 -1.78 11.39 8.78
C SER A 186 -1.26 12.19 9.97
N ARG A 187 -1.74 11.92 11.19
CA ARG A 187 -1.18 12.53 12.42
C ARG A 187 0.29 12.19 12.62
N ILE A 188 0.68 10.93 12.35
CA ILE A 188 2.08 10.50 12.47
C ILE A 188 2.95 11.29 11.49
N ALA A 189 2.51 11.42 10.23
CA ALA A 189 3.22 12.17 9.21
C ALA A 189 3.35 13.66 9.57
N GLU A 190 2.26 14.29 9.98
CA GLU A 190 2.23 15.69 10.44
C GLU A 190 3.16 15.93 11.62
N ASN A 191 3.20 15.01 12.59
CA ASN A 191 4.06 15.12 13.77
C ASN A 191 5.56 15.20 13.42
N ILE A 192 5.98 14.54 12.33
CA ILE A 192 7.36 14.56 11.85
C ILE A 192 7.59 15.54 10.69
N GLY A 193 6.63 16.41 10.40
CA GLY A 193 6.73 17.44 9.35
C GLY A 193 6.70 16.89 7.93
N LYS A 194 6.06 15.73 7.72
CA LYS A 194 5.94 15.05 6.43
C LYS A 194 4.47 14.92 6.01
N THR A 195 4.24 14.48 4.78
CA THR A 195 2.92 14.24 4.19
C THR A 195 2.90 12.84 3.58
N ILE A 196 1.83 12.09 3.85
CA ILE A 196 1.55 10.82 3.17
C ILE A 196 0.38 11.01 2.22
N GLU A 197 0.57 10.58 0.98
CA GLU A 197 -0.49 10.48 -0.03
C GLU A 197 -0.83 9.03 -0.33
N ARG A 198 -2.12 8.78 -0.52
CA ARG A 198 -2.71 7.44 -0.64
C ARG A 198 -3.59 7.39 -1.89
N PRO A 199 -3.01 7.29 -3.09
CA PRO A 199 -3.75 7.47 -4.34
C PRO A 199 -4.98 6.56 -4.47
N TYR A 200 -4.93 5.33 -3.97
CA TYR A 200 -6.08 4.40 -3.97
C TYR A 200 -7.27 4.91 -3.15
N LEU A 201 -7.04 5.76 -2.15
CA LEU A 201 -8.09 6.34 -1.31
C LEU A 201 -8.62 7.67 -1.83
N PHE A 202 -8.17 8.12 -3.00
CA PHE A 202 -8.77 9.26 -3.67
C PHE A 202 -10.25 8.99 -3.94
N GLU A 203 -11.10 9.99 -3.72
CA GLU A 203 -12.57 9.84 -3.68
C GLU A 203 -13.12 9.09 -4.91
N ALA A 204 -12.67 9.43 -6.12
CA ALA A 204 -13.14 8.78 -7.33
C ALA A 204 -12.75 7.29 -7.41
N ILE A 205 -11.55 6.93 -6.94
CA ILE A 205 -11.06 5.55 -6.91
C ILE A 205 -11.75 4.76 -5.82
N PHE A 206 -11.91 5.36 -4.64
CA PHE A 206 -12.68 4.78 -3.54
C PHE A 206 -14.11 4.48 -3.97
N ARG A 207 -14.78 5.46 -4.63
CA ARG A 207 -16.13 5.29 -5.18
C ARG A 207 -16.19 4.21 -6.25
N LEU A 208 -15.21 4.12 -7.14
CA LEU A 208 -15.12 2.98 -8.07
C LEU A 208 -15.09 1.68 -7.26
N ALA A 209 -14.13 1.53 -6.35
CA ALA A 209 -13.87 0.29 -5.63
C ALA A 209 -15.04 -0.23 -4.76
N ILE A 210 -15.87 0.66 -4.20
CA ILE A 210 -17.06 0.25 -3.44
C ILE A 210 -18.24 -0.16 -4.33
N ASN A 211 -18.26 0.25 -5.61
CA ASN A 211 -19.34 -0.03 -6.57
C ASN A 211 -18.99 -1.13 -7.59
N ILE A 212 -17.75 -1.64 -7.59
CA ILE A 212 -17.36 -2.79 -8.41
C ILE A 212 -18.20 -4.02 -7.97
N PRO A 213 -18.79 -4.79 -8.90
CA PRO A 213 -19.40 -6.09 -8.58
C PRO A 213 -18.46 -6.96 -7.76
N ILE A 214 -18.96 -7.51 -6.64
CA ILE A 214 -18.11 -8.17 -5.64
C ILE A 214 -17.33 -9.35 -6.24
N GLU A 215 -17.85 -10.01 -7.27
CA GLU A 215 -17.24 -11.12 -8.00
C GLU A 215 -15.94 -10.74 -8.74
N ILE A 216 -15.78 -9.47 -9.10
CA ILE A 216 -14.56 -8.94 -9.73
C ILE A 216 -13.49 -8.71 -8.67
N VAL A 217 -13.88 -8.22 -7.49
CA VAL A 217 -12.98 -7.96 -6.35
C VAL A 217 -12.62 -9.27 -5.63
N TYR A 218 -13.53 -10.25 -5.64
CA TYR A 218 -13.40 -11.50 -4.92
C TYR A 218 -12.17 -12.31 -5.34
N PRO A 219 -11.31 -12.74 -4.39
CA PRO A 219 -10.17 -13.59 -4.70
C PRO A 219 -10.62 -14.90 -5.34
N THR A 220 -10.04 -15.25 -6.49
CA THR A 220 -10.45 -16.44 -7.25
C THR A 220 -9.23 -17.31 -7.53
N ASN A 221 -9.33 -18.62 -7.29
CA ASN A 221 -8.21 -19.58 -7.45
C ASN A 221 -6.93 -19.15 -6.70
N GLY A 222 -7.08 -18.59 -5.50
CA GLY A 222 -5.96 -18.06 -4.71
C GLY A 222 -5.45 -16.68 -5.15
N ILE A 223 -5.92 -16.15 -6.27
CA ILE A 223 -5.47 -14.87 -6.83
C ILE A 223 -6.24 -13.73 -6.19
N ARG A 224 -5.54 -12.93 -5.37
CA ARG A 224 -5.98 -11.67 -4.75
C ARG A 224 -5.69 -10.47 -5.66
N LYS A 225 -6.33 -9.32 -5.41
CA LYS A 225 -6.07 -8.05 -6.12
C LYS A 225 -6.21 -8.13 -7.64
N ARG A 226 -7.18 -8.92 -8.13
CA ARG A 226 -7.34 -9.22 -9.56
C ARG A 226 -7.41 -7.95 -10.42
N VAL A 227 -8.11 -6.92 -9.97
CA VAL A 227 -8.22 -5.63 -10.66
C VAL A 227 -6.86 -4.94 -10.83
N ILE A 228 -6.04 -4.90 -9.77
CA ILE A 228 -4.70 -4.29 -9.81
C ILE A 228 -3.76 -5.11 -10.70
N ARG A 229 -3.85 -6.45 -10.65
CA ARG A 229 -3.04 -7.34 -11.50
C ARG A 229 -3.39 -7.16 -12.98
N GLU A 230 -4.67 -7.11 -13.32
CA GLU A 230 -5.10 -6.81 -14.70
C GLU A 230 -4.67 -5.40 -15.11
N ALA A 231 -4.70 -4.42 -14.21
CA ALA A 231 -4.22 -3.07 -14.48
C ALA A 231 -2.71 -3.04 -14.82
N LEU A 232 -1.89 -3.81 -14.11
CA LEU A 232 -0.46 -3.97 -14.45
C LEU A 232 -0.28 -4.59 -15.84
N LEU A 233 -1.04 -5.64 -16.16
CA LEU A 233 -0.99 -6.27 -17.49
C LEU A 233 -1.42 -5.30 -18.59
N SER A 234 -2.48 -4.51 -18.36
CA SER A 234 -2.93 -3.46 -19.28
C SER A 234 -1.89 -2.35 -19.51
N LEU A 235 -0.96 -2.14 -18.56
CA LEU A 235 0.20 -1.25 -18.74
C LEU A 235 1.35 -1.89 -19.53
N GLY A 236 1.25 -3.18 -19.87
CA GLY A 236 2.31 -3.91 -20.57
C GLY A 236 3.41 -4.45 -19.66
N LEU A 237 3.19 -4.48 -18.34
CA LEU A 237 4.14 -5.07 -17.39
C LEU A 237 4.13 -6.59 -17.46
N SER A 238 5.26 -7.20 -17.11
CA SER A 238 5.42 -8.65 -17.23
C SER A 238 4.42 -9.41 -16.36
N GLU A 239 3.99 -10.58 -16.85
CA GLU A 239 3.17 -11.50 -16.05
C GLU A 239 3.87 -11.91 -14.75
N LEU A 240 5.21 -11.92 -14.72
CA LEU A 240 5.98 -12.21 -13.53
C LEU A 240 5.74 -11.17 -12.42
N LEU A 241 5.74 -9.88 -12.75
CA LEU A 241 5.41 -8.82 -11.79
C LEU A 241 3.91 -8.83 -11.45
N ALA A 242 3.05 -8.93 -12.47
CA ALA A 242 1.62 -8.96 -12.27
C ALA A 242 1.15 -10.15 -11.42
N ASN A 243 1.89 -11.28 -11.42
CA ASN A 243 1.62 -12.46 -10.61
C ASN A 243 2.49 -12.56 -9.34
N THR A 244 3.28 -11.54 -9.02
CA THR A 244 4.08 -11.55 -7.78
C THR A 244 3.16 -11.71 -6.58
N GLU A 245 3.41 -12.76 -5.79
CA GLU A 245 2.76 -12.95 -4.50
C GLU A 245 3.55 -12.25 -3.41
N LYS A 246 2.84 -11.54 -2.54
CA LYS A 246 3.47 -10.84 -1.43
C LYS A 246 2.70 -11.03 -0.12
N LYS A 247 3.49 -11.06 0.96
CA LYS A 247 3.03 -10.90 2.34
C LYS A 247 2.83 -9.42 2.65
N ALA A 248 2.04 -9.13 3.69
CA ALA A 248 1.90 -7.76 4.20
C ALA A 248 3.27 -7.20 4.64
N ALA A 249 3.44 -5.87 4.56
CA ALA A 249 4.73 -5.20 4.70
C ALA A 249 5.46 -5.53 6.02
N GLN A 250 4.72 -5.66 7.13
CA GLN A 250 5.28 -6.02 8.43
C GLN A 250 5.92 -7.41 8.47
N TYR A 251 5.44 -8.33 7.64
CA TYR A 251 6.00 -9.68 7.53
C TYR A 251 7.12 -9.74 6.48
N GLY A 252 6.92 -9.08 5.34
CA GLY A 252 7.85 -9.09 4.23
C GLY A 252 9.18 -8.39 4.52
N SER A 253 9.12 -7.27 5.26
CA SER A 253 10.28 -6.53 5.78
C SER A 253 11.00 -7.23 6.94
N GLY A 254 10.34 -8.19 7.60
CA GLY A 254 10.87 -8.90 8.76
C GLY A 254 10.79 -8.15 10.09
N VAL A 255 10.18 -6.95 10.14
CA VAL A 255 10.06 -6.17 11.39
C VAL A 255 9.18 -6.88 12.44
N ASP A 256 8.09 -7.54 12.02
CA ASP A 256 7.21 -8.28 12.95
C ASP A 256 7.98 -9.36 13.71
N ARG A 257 8.95 -10.01 13.06
CA ARG A 257 9.81 -11.05 13.66
C ARG A 257 10.66 -10.47 14.78
N ILE A 258 11.25 -9.29 14.56
CA ILE A 258 12.06 -8.59 15.58
C ILE A 258 11.19 -8.16 16.76
N LEU A 259 10.03 -7.55 16.50
CA LEU A 259 9.09 -7.15 17.55
C LEU A 259 8.59 -8.35 18.37
N LYS A 260 8.42 -9.52 17.75
CA LYS A 260 8.07 -10.78 18.44
C LYS A 260 9.18 -11.26 19.37
N LYS A 261 10.44 -11.15 18.94
CA LYS A 261 11.61 -11.57 19.69
C LYS A 261 11.78 -10.73 20.97
N ALA A 262 11.74 -9.40 20.85
CA ALA A 262 11.87 -8.48 21.98
C ALA A 262 10.80 -8.72 23.07
N ASN A 263 9.52 -8.87 22.67
CA ASN A 263 8.43 -9.18 23.60
C ASN A 263 8.64 -10.50 24.38
N LYS A 264 9.33 -11.49 23.80
CA LYS A 264 9.63 -12.76 24.49
C LYS A 264 10.79 -12.62 25.46
N GLU A 265 11.75 -11.75 25.17
CA GLU A 265 12.90 -11.47 26.04
C GLU A 265 12.48 -10.66 27.27
N GLU A 266 11.58 -9.68 27.12
CA GLU A 266 10.99 -8.94 28.25
C GLU A 266 10.13 -9.80 29.19
N ARG A 267 9.56 -10.90 28.68
CA ARG A 267 8.71 -11.83 29.44
C ARG A 267 9.48 -12.98 30.11
N LYS A 268 10.80 -13.08 29.95
CA LYS A 268 11.59 -14.02 30.75
C LYS A 268 11.69 -13.46 32.18
N PRO A 269 11.15 -14.14 33.21
CA PRO A 269 11.40 -13.72 34.58
C PRO A 269 12.91 -13.75 34.81
N ASP A 270 13.44 -12.72 35.48
CA ASP A 270 14.80 -12.72 36.00
C ASP A 270 14.94 -13.92 36.94
N ILE A 271 15.52 -15.01 36.44
CA ILE A 271 16.02 -16.10 37.27
C ILE A 271 17.43 -15.66 37.66
N ARG A 272 17.51 -14.85 38.72
CA ARG A 272 18.74 -14.60 39.49
C ARG A 272 18.47 -14.88 40.96
#